data_AF-A0A4Y2GQK6-F1
#
_entry.id   AF-A0A4Y2GQK6-F1
#
_cell.length_a   1.000
_cell.length_b   1.000
_cell.length_c   1.000
_cell.angle_alpha   90.00
_cell.angle_beta   90.00
_cell.angle_gamma   90.00
#
_symmetry.space_group_name_H-M   'P 1'
#
loop_
_entity.id
_entity.type
_entity.pdbx_description
1 polymer ?
#
loop_
_entity_poly.entity_id
_entity_poly.type
_entity_poly.pdbx_seq_one_letter_code
_entity_poly.pdbx_strand_id
1 'polypeptide(L)'
;MDLSSDHHEYCTGGFNPEDIVISGISGRFPECDNVGELKEALYSKKDLVVFSPKRFEKGMLNVPYDSCGLLKNLDKFDAGFFRVSTLLANNTDPGGRIHLEVIYEALADAGIDASELSGQNIGIFNATSNDDALHISVEDDGSANSNLYRFVQVGRASFAFNFTGPAYSTDSACSSSAVAFWSAVNNIKSGCIEAAVISGCQLNLHPGMTSGYIKYGVATPTGNSRPFDASSDGMIRSEAIAAVFLQKAKSARRAYATVSTVRFYSAGHITEGATVPPLEIEKKLIRDSLKEVKVDSNEIEYMETHGTGTPIGDPIEVNALSEVFFENRSKPLLIGTIKSNLGHTEACSGLCGMIKALLTFENENIPPNIKYHTPNPNCPALLDGRIVVVTEPTPFKGNYIPVTSIGIGGTLVVTMLKKNPIAYNEYGAEKNLPRLVLFPATTEEAVSFLFDYIRNSPKLSNEFFALLNKLSFTDPSLKPFRGYAIFSEAENAFTLIKVNPFHLLWET
;
A
#
# COMPACT_ATOMS: atom_id res chain seq x y z
N MET A 1 -28.13 -11.12 -29.92
CA MET A 1 -27.56 -10.09 -29.02
C MET A 1 -26.14 -10.51 -28.78
N ASP A 2 -25.20 -9.77 -29.34
CA ASP A 2 -23.77 -10.06 -29.30
C ASP A 2 -23.24 -9.74 -27.89
N LEU A 3 -23.03 -10.77 -27.08
CA LEU A 3 -22.59 -10.69 -25.68
C LEU A 3 -21.07 -10.42 -25.55
N SER A 4 -20.40 -10.00 -26.62
CA SER A 4 -18.94 -9.81 -26.65
C SER A 4 -18.45 -8.42 -26.23
N SER A 5 -19.31 -7.56 -25.66
CA SER A 5 -18.97 -6.16 -25.36
C SER A 5 -18.97 -5.74 -23.87
N ASP A 6 -19.10 -6.67 -22.92
CA ASP A 6 -19.18 -6.37 -21.47
C ASP A 6 -17.84 -6.05 -20.77
N HIS A 7 -16.75 -5.89 -21.51
CA HIS A 7 -15.42 -5.72 -20.91
C HIS A 7 -15.13 -4.31 -20.35
N HIS A 8 -16.11 -3.39 -20.34
CA HIS A 8 -15.92 -1.99 -19.94
C HIS A 8 -17.07 -1.39 -19.12
N GLU A 9 -17.86 -2.14 -18.36
CA GLU A 9 -19.05 -1.56 -17.71
C GLU A 9 -18.75 -0.47 -16.64
N TYR A 10 -17.59 -0.50 -15.97
CA TYR A 10 -17.34 0.37 -14.79
C TYR A 10 -16.10 1.27 -14.88
N CYS A 11 -15.22 1.04 -15.86
CA CYS A 11 -14.05 1.89 -16.16
C CYS A 11 -14.21 2.51 -17.56
N THR A 12 -15.22 3.37 -17.77
CA THR A 12 -15.49 3.99 -19.09
C THR A 12 -14.75 5.31 -19.33
N GLY A 13 -13.90 5.74 -18.40
CA GLY A 13 -13.16 6.98 -18.55
C GLY A 13 -11.88 6.80 -19.37
N GLY A 14 -11.90 7.12 -20.66
CA GLY A 14 -10.73 7.60 -21.43
C GLY A 14 -9.37 6.88 -21.33
N PHE A 15 -9.31 5.65 -20.81
CA PHE A 15 -8.07 4.89 -20.64
C PHE A 15 -7.52 4.46 -21.99
N ASN A 16 -6.20 4.39 -22.12
CA ASN A 16 -5.64 3.50 -23.12
C ASN A 16 -5.78 2.06 -22.60
N PRO A 17 -6.41 1.12 -23.35
CA PRO A 17 -6.60 -0.26 -22.92
C PRO A 17 -5.31 -0.98 -22.48
N GLU A 18 -4.16 -0.53 -22.99
CA GLU A 18 -2.84 -1.08 -22.67
C GLU A 18 -2.12 -0.37 -21.52
N ASP A 19 -2.72 0.67 -20.93
CA ASP A 19 -2.19 1.30 -19.71
C ASP A 19 -2.14 0.28 -18.57
N ILE A 20 -1.12 0.39 -17.72
CA ILE A 20 -1.03 -0.41 -16.49
C ILE A 20 -1.67 0.39 -15.37
N VAL A 21 -2.63 -0.23 -14.68
CA VAL A 21 -3.39 0.40 -13.60
C VAL A 21 -3.18 -0.33 -12.29
N ILE A 22 -3.20 0.42 -11.19
CA ILE A 22 -3.38 -0.14 -9.85
C ILE A 22 -4.89 -0.37 -9.68
N SER A 23 -5.28 -1.64 -9.63
CA SER A 23 -6.69 -2.03 -9.62
C SER A 23 -7.21 -2.45 -8.26
N GLY A 24 -6.33 -2.90 -7.37
CA GLY A 24 -6.68 -3.28 -6.00
C GLY A 24 -5.57 -2.99 -5.02
N ILE A 25 -5.95 -2.65 -3.78
CA ILE A 25 -5.04 -2.35 -2.67
C ILE A 25 -5.52 -2.99 -1.37
N SER A 26 -4.59 -3.48 -0.56
CA SER A 26 -4.86 -3.86 0.83
C SER A 26 -3.63 -3.68 1.72
N GLY A 27 -3.83 -3.69 3.03
CA GLY A 27 -2.73 -3.78 3.98
C GLY A 27 -3.16 -3.78 5.44
N ARG A 28 -2.20 -4.14 6.29
CA ARG A 28 -2.16 -3.91 7.73
C ARG A 28 -1.11 -2.85 8.02
N PHE A 29 -1.49 -1.84 8.80
CA PHE A 29 -0.64 -0.71 9.16
C PHE A 29 -0.66 -0.53 10.68
N PRO A 30 0.21 0.32 11.25
CA PRO A 30 0.18 0.57 12.67
C PRO A 30 -1.20 1.02 13.13
N GLU A 31 -1.76 0.35 14.15
CA GLU A 31 -3.09 0.65 14.69
C GLU A 31 -4.25 0.62 13.66
N CYS A 32 -4.06 0.04 12.46
CA CYS A 32 -5.06 -0.03 11.39
C CYS A 32 -5.07 -1.41 10.72
N ASP A 33 -6.21 -2.11 10.77
CA ASP A 33 -6.36 -3.46 10.21
C ASP A 33 -6.72 -3.48 8.71
N ASN A 34 -6.92 -2.31 8.09
CA ASN A 34 -7.24 -2.20 6.66
C ASN A 34 -6.95 -0.78 6.14
N VAL A 35 -7.03 -0.60 4.82
CA VAL A 35 -6.82 0.70 4.14
C VAL A 35 -7.90 1.73 4.51
N GLY A 36 -9.13 1.30 4.84
CA GLY A 36 -10.19 2.18 5.31
C GLY A 36 -9.87 2.84 6.66
N GLU A 37 -9.42 2.04 7.63
CA GLU A 37 -8.94 2.54 8.92
C GLU A 37 -7.70 3.45 8.76
N LEU A 38 -6.78 3.10 7.85
CA LEU A 38 -5.64 3.96 7.53
C LEU A 38 -6.11 5.31 6.98
N LYS A 39 -7.04 5.31 6.03
CA LYS A 39 -7.63 6.54 5.47
C LYS A 39 -8.19 7.42 6.58
N GLU A 40 -9.04 6.88 7.44
CA GLU A 40 -9.63 7.64 8.56
C GLU A 40 -8.56 8.21 9.49
N ALA A 41 -7.54 7.41 9.83
CA ALA A 41 -6.42 7.85 10.66
C ALA A 41 -5.63 9.01 10.02
N LEU A 42 -5.33 8.92 8.72
CA LEU A 42 -4.58 9.96 8.01
C LEU A 42 -5.34 11.29 8.00
N TYR A 43 -6.63 11.29 7.65
CA TYR A 43 -7.44 12.51 7.60
C TYR A 43 -7.78 13.09 8.99
N SER A 44 -7.84 12.24 10.02
CA SER A 44 -8.02 12.68 11.41
C SER A 44 -6.72 13.08 12.11
N LYS A 45 -5.59 13.12 11.40
CA LYS A 45 -4.26 13.46 11.94
C LYS A 45 -3.84 12.55 13.10
N LYS A 46 -4.24 11.29 13.08
CA LYS A 46 -3.87 10.33 14.11
C LYS A 46 -2.38 10.00 13.98
N ASP A 47 -1.69 10.04 15.12
CA ASP A 47 -0.36 9.47 15.27
C ASP A 47 -0.51 7.96 15.51
N LEU A 48 -0.03 7.17 14.56
CA LEU A 48 -0.12 5.71 14.58
C LEU A 48 1.15 5.06 15.16
N VAL A 49 2.14 5.88 15.54
CA VAL A 49 3.29 5.43 16.32
C VAL A 49 2.91 5.49 17.80
N VAL A 50 2.91 4.33 18.45
CA VAL A 50 2.52 4.21 19.87
C VAL A 50 3.72 3.78 20.72
N PHE A 51 3.75 4.21 21.97
CA PHE A 51 4.68 3.70 22.98
C PHE A 51 4.15 2.37 23.51
N SER A 52 4.90 1.28 23.29
CA SER A 52 4.45 -0.04 23.69
C SER A 52 5.60 -1.03 23.87
N PRO A 53 5.71 -1.71 25.03
CA PRO A 53 6.70 -2.77 25.24
C PRO A 53 6.34 -4.09 24.53
N LYS A 54 5.30 -4.11 23.67
CA LYS A 54 4.73 -5.33 23.08
C LYS A 54 5.70 -6.12 22.19
N ARG A 55 6.71 -5.48 21.59
CA ARG A 55 7.74 -6.18 20.78
C ARG A 55 8.98 -6.50 21.58
N PHE A 56 9.49 -5.52 22.32
CA PHE A 56 10.65 -5.67 23.19
C PHE A 56 10.62 -4.58 24.26
N GLU A 57 11.24 -4.85 25.41
CA GLU A 57 11.30 -3.91 26.52
C GLU A 57 12.18 -2.70 26.19
N LYS A 58 11.80 -1.53 26.71
CA LYS A 58 12.64 -0.34 26.67
C LYS A 58 14.01 -0.62 27.33
N GLY A 59 15.08 -0.17 26.68
CA GLY A 59 16.45 -0.37 27.13
C GLY A 59 17.10 -1.64 26.59
N MET A 60 16.32 -2.58 26.04
CA MET A 60 16.87 -3.78 25.41
C MET A 60 17.79 -3.41 24.25
N LEU A 61 19.02 -3.96 24.26
CA LEU A 61 20.10 -3.62 23.33
C LEU A 61 20.34 -2.10 23.17
N ASN A 62 20.17 -1.32 24.25
CA ASN A 62 20.32 0.15 24.27
C ASN A 62 19.30 0.92 23.42
N VAL A 63 18.14 0.34 23.09
CA VAL A 63 17.05 1.09 22.47
C VAL A 63 16.37 1.96 23.56
N PRO A 64 16.42 3.30 23.48
CA PRO A 64 16.06 4.18 24.60
C PRO A 64 14.55 4.42 24.76
N TYR A 65 13.74 3.89 23.85
CA TYR A 65 12.29 4.00 23.82
C TYR A 65 11.66 2.67 23.41
N ASP A 66 10.36 2.56 23.63
CA ASP A 66 9.49 1.47 23.17
C ASP A 66 8.47 1.96 22.13
N SER A 67 8.66 3.16 21.58
CA SER A 67 7.87 3.68 20.47
C SER A 67 8.20 2.97 19.15
N CYS A 68 7.17 2.43 18.51
CA CYS A 68 7.22 1.85 17.17
C CYS A 68 5.82 1.94 16.55
N GLY A 69 5.73 2.09 15.23
CA GLY A 69 4.46 1.79 14.57
C GLY A 69 4.24 0.29 14.60
N LEU A 70 3.21 -0.20 15.29
CA LEU A 70 2.98 -1.63 15.52
C LEU A 70 1.67 -2.11 14.91
N LEU A 71 1.71 -3.25 14.24
CA LEU A 71 0.48 -3.94 13.86
C LEU A 71 -0.26 -4.41 15.12
N LYS A 72 -1.59 -4.25 15.10
CA LYS A 72 -2.48 -4.65 16.21
C LYS A 72 -2.34 -6.12 16.55
N ASN A 73 -2.32 -7.00 15.56
CA ASN A 73 -2.28 -8.45 15.77
C ASN A 73 -1.27 -9.12 14.83
N LEU A 74 -0.49 -10.05 15.37
CA LEU A 74 0.43 -10.92 14.61
C LEU A 74 0.09 -12.40 14.76
N ASP A 75 -0.84 -12.74 15.65
CA ASP A 75 -1.24 -14.10 16.04
C ASP A 75 -2.49 -14.61 15.31
N LYS A 76 -3.11 -13.78 14.46
CA LYS A 76 -4.29 -14.13 13.66
C LYS A 76 -3.88 -14.60 12.28
N PHE A 77 -4.55 -15.65 11.79
CA PHE A 77 -4.42 -16.15 10.42
C PHE A 77 -5.53 -17.16 10.11
N ASP A 78 -6.24 -17.01 8.99
CA ASP A 78 -7.19 -18.03 8.51
C ASP A 78 -6.46 -19.19 7.79
N ALA A 79 -5.85 -20.07 8.59
CA ALA A 79 -5.06 -21.19 8.07
C ALA A 79 -5.90 -22.17 7.22
N GLY A 80 -7.18 -22.36 7.56
CA GLY A 80 -8.08 -23.24 6.84
C GLY A 80 -8.37 -22.74 5.43
N PHE A 81 -8.67 -21.45 5.29
CA PHE A 81 -8.91 -20.80 4.00
C PHE A 81 -7.72 -20.97 3.04
N PHE A 82 -6.50 -20.78 3.53
CA PHE A 82 -5.27 -20.92 2.74
C PHE A 82 -4.70 -22.35 2.68
N ARG A 83 -5.44 -23.35 3.19
CA ARG A 83 -5.04 -24.77 3.19
C ARG A 83 -3.67 -25.02 3.85
N VAL A 84 -3.38 -24.26 4.91
CA VAL A 84 -2.17 -24.38 5.71
C VAL A 84 -2.49 -25.20 6.95
N SER A 85 -1.73 -26.27 7.20
CA SER A 85 -1.92 -27.07 8.42
C SER A 85 -1.57 -26.26 9.68
N THR A 86 -2.17 -26.59 10.82
CA THR A 86 -1.90 -25.89 12.09
C THR A 86 -0.41 -25.89 12.47
N LEU A 87 0.27 -27.04 12.28
CA LEU A 87 1.70 -27.14 12.53
C LEU A 87 2.49 -26.16 11.65
N LEU A 88 2.14 -26.08 10.37
CA LEU A 88 2.81 -25.20 9.43
C LEU A 88 2.51 -23.73 9.75
N ALA A 89 1.25 -23.38 10.04
CA ALA A 89 0.83 -22.03 10.40
C ALA A 89 1.55 -21.50 11.64
N ASN A 90 1.77 -22.34 12.66
CA ASN A 90 2.54 -21.99 13.86
C ASN A 90 4.04 -21.79 13.59
N ASN A 91 4.56 -22.41 12.53
CA ASN A 91 5.98 -22.33 12.14
C ASN A 91 6.22 -21.37 10.97
N THR A 92 5.24 -20.53 10.63
CA THR A 92 5.36 -19.56 9.53
C THR A 92 5.64 -18.20 10.09
N ASP A 93 6.54 -17.46 9.44
CA ASP A 93 6.77 -16.05 9.73
C ASP A 93 5.43 -15.30 9.78
N PRO A 94 5.11 -14.53 10.84
CA PRO A 94 3.84 -13.83 10.97
C PRO A 94 3.53 -12.93 9.78
N GLY A 95 4.57 -12.31 9.21
CA GLY A 95 4.47 -11.50 8.00
C GLY A 95 4.07 -12.34 6.80
N GLY A 96 4.63 -13.55 6.66
CA GLY A 96 4.22 -14.53 5.66
C GLY A 96 2.76 -14.99 5.77
N ARG A 97 2.17 -14.99 6.97
CA ARG A 97 0.73 -15.30 7.17
C ARG A 97 -0.16 -14.16 6.70
N ILE A 98 0.09 -12.96 7.21
CA ILE A 98 -0.66 -11.75 6.86
C ILE A 98 -0.49 -11.44 5.37
N HIS A 99 0.68 -11.74 4.79
CA HIS A 99 0.97 -11.61 3.36
C HIS A 99 -0.06 -12.32 2.49
N LEU A 100 -0.50 -13.54 2.86
CA LEU A 100 -1.53 -14.26 2.11
C LEU A 100 -2.89 -13.55 2.18
N GLU A 101 -3.27 -13.06 3.36
CA GLU A 101 -4.52 -12.32 3.57
C GLU A 101 -4.55 -11.03 2.74
N VAL A 102 -3.50 -10.21 2.83
CA VAL A 102 -3.49 -8.92 2.12
C VAL A 102 -3.44 -9.09 0.60
N ILE A 103 -2.85 -10.17 0.08
CA ILE A 103 -2.91 -10.48 -1.35
C ILE A 103 -4.35 -10.81 -1.75
N TYR A 104 -5.01 -11.71 -1.00
CA TYR A 104 -6.39 -12.09 -1.28
C TYR A 104 -7.31 -10.86 -1.24
N GLU A 105 -7.14 -10.00 -0.24
CA GLU A 105 -7.91 -8.76 -0.10
C GLU A 105 -7.63 -7.76 -1.22
N ALA A 106 -6.38 -7.61 -1.68
CA ALA A 106 -6.07 -6.72 -2.80
C ALA A 106 -6.70 -7.22 -4.11
N LEU A 107 -6.79 -8.53 -4.33
CA LEU A 107 -7.52 -9.10 -5.47
C LEU A 107 -9.03 -8.85 -5.34
N ALA A 108 -9.57 -9.09 -4.14
CA ALA A 108 -10.98 -8.82 -3.85
C ALA A 108 -11.33 -7.34 -4.01
N ASP A 109 -10.46 -6.42 -3.60
CA ASP A 109 -10.61 -4.97 -3.79
C ASP A 109 -10.61 -4.58 -5.27
N ALA A 110 -9.87 -5.30 -6.12
CA ALA A 110 -9.96 -5.19 -7.57
C ALA A 110 -11.26 -5.79 -8.16
N GLY A 111 -12.14 -6.31 -7.31
CA GLY A 111 -13.37 -7.00 -7.67
C GLY A 111 -13.14 -8.36 -8.30
N ILE A 112 -11.99 -9.00 -8.08
CA ILE A 112 -11.59 -10.29 -8.68
C ILE A 112 -11.46 -11.33 -7.57
N ASP A 113 -12.16 -12.46 -7.70
CA ASP A 113 -11.88 -13.59 -6.82
C ASP A 113 -10.58 -14.29 -7.27
N ALA A 114 -9.73 -14.67 -6.31
CA ALA A 114 -8.44 -15.29 -6.63
C ALA A 114 -8.56 -16.57 -7.47
N SER A 115 -9.68 -17.30 -7.38
CA SER A 115 -9.92 -18.49 -8.21
C SER A 115 -10.05 -18.19 -9.70
N GLU A 116 -10.47 -16.96 -10.07
CA GLU A 116 -10.56 -16.52 -11.47
C GLU A 116 -9.17 -16.48 -12.12
N LEU A 117 -8.12 -16.22 -11.35
CA LEU A 117 -6.74 -16.09 -11.79
C LEU A 117 -5.91 -17.38 -11.60
N SER A 118 -6.51 -18.42 -11.03
CA SER A 118 -5.83 -19.69 -10.76
C SER A 118 -5.27 -20.31 -12.04
N GLY A 119 -4.00 -20.70 -12.02
CA GLY A 119 -3.27 -21.27 -13.14
C GLY A 119 -2.72 -20.25 -14.15
N GLN A 120 -3.10 -18.98 -14.03
CA GLN A 120 -2.68 -17.93 -14.96
C GLN A 120 -1.28 -17.41 -14.65
N ASN A 121 -0.68 -16.78 -15.66
CA ASN A 121 0.67 -16.21 -15.60
C ASN A 121 0.66 -14.84 -14.87
N ILE A 122 0.38 -14.90 -13.57
CA ILE A 122 0.35 -13.78 -12.65
C ILE A 122 1.66 -13.76 -11.86
N GLY A 123 2.36 -12.62 -11.83
CA GLY A 123 3.59 -12.49 -11.06
C GLY A 123 3.36 -12.10 -9.59
N ILE A 124 4.26 -12.51 -8.71
CA ILE A 124 4.29 -12.15 -7.29
C ILE A 124 5.65 -11.50 -6.96
N PHE A 125 5.62 -10.20 -6.71
CA PHE A 125 6.81 -9.40 -6.46
C PHE A 125 6.78 -8.90 -5.02
N ASN A 126 7.39 -9.66 -4.11
CA ASN A 126 7.43 -9.33 -2.69
C ASN A 126 8.65 -8.44 -2.36
N ALA A 127 8.54 -7.66 -1.31
CA ALA A 127 9.61 -6.83 -0.78
C ALA A 127 9.70 -7.01 0.73
N THR A 128 10.85 -7.47 1.20
CA THR A 128 11.13 -7.65 2.64
C THR A 128 12.62 -7.52 2.88
N SER A 129 13.00 -6.78 3.92
CA SER A 129 14.40 -6.49 4.27
C SER A 129 14.88 -7.14 5.56
N ASN A 130 13.98 -7.77 6.34
CA ASN A 130 14.28 -8.28 7.67
C ASN A 130 13.94 -9.77 7.82
N ASP A 131 14.70 -10.46 8.66
CA ASP A 131 14.53 -11.89 9.00
C ASP A 131 14.40 -12.09 10.52
N ASP A 132 13.76 -11.14 11.22
CA ASP A 132 13.74 -11.13 12.68
C ASP A 132 13.19 -12.44 13.27
N ALA A 133 12.12 -13.02 12.68
CA ALA A 133 11.56 -14.29 13.14
C ALA A 133 12.57 -15.44 13.03
N LEU A 134 13.34 -15.49 11.94
CA LEU A 134 14.40 -16.48 11.75
C LEU A 134 15.52 -16.29 12.78
N HIS A 135 15.89 -15.05 13.06
CA HIS A 135 16.90 -14.74 14.07
C HIS A 135 16.46 -15.21 15.47
N ILE A 136 15.24 -14.88 15.87
CA ILE A 136 14.63 -15.31 17.14
C ILE A 136 14.59 -16.85 17.22
N SER A 137 14.18 -17.53 16.14
CA SER A 137 14.16 -19.00 16.10
C SER A 137 15.55 -19.62 16.33
N VAL A 138 16.62 -19.01 15.82
CA VAL A 138 17.99 -19.49 16.06
C VAL A 138 18.43 -19.23 17.50
N GLU A 139 18.04 -18.09 18.09
CA GLU A 139 18.35 -17.76 19.49
C GLU A 139 17.63 -18.69 20.46
N ASP A 140 16.36 -18.99 20.22
CA ASP A 140 15.51 -19.81 21.10
C ASP A 140 15.81 -21.32 20.98
N ASP A 141 15.87 -21.85 19.75
CA ASP A 141 15.94 -23.30 19.50
C ASP A 141 17.34 -23.78 19.05
N GLY A 142 18.30 -22.86 18.86
CA GLY A 142 19.64 -23.19 18.38
C GLY A 142 19.71 -23.69 16.93
N SER A 143 18.61 -23.60 16.18
CA SER A 143 18.54 -24.06 14.78
C SER A 143 17.62 -23.18 13.95
N ALA A 144 17.96 -23.03 12.66
CA ALA A 144 17.19 -22.23 11.72
C ALA A 144 15.93 -22.98 11.26
N ASN A 145 14.75 -22.45 11.57
CA ASN A 145 13.50 -22.95 11.00
C ASN A 145 13.36 -22.51 9.54
N SER A 146 13.44 -23.47 8.62
CA SER A 146 13.41 -23.19 7.18
C SER A 146 12.10 -22.58 6.69
N ASN A 147 11.00 -22.67 7.46
CA ASN A 147 9.73 -22.04 7.12
C ASN A 147 9.71 -20.52 7.34
N LEU A 148 10.72 -19.96 7.99
CA LEU A 148 10.83 -18.53 8.29
C LEU A 148 11.60 -17.75 7.23
N TYR A 149 12.22 -18.43 6.25
CA TYR A 149 12.94 -17.73 5.18
C TYR A 149 12.00 -16.95 4.26
N ARG A 150 12.47 -15.80 3.77
CA ARG A 150 11.74 -14.91 2.84
C ARG A 150 11.21 -15.61 1.58
N PHE A 151 11.95 -16.58 1.04
CA PHE A 151 11.51 -17.31 -0.16
C PHE A 151 10.25 -18.14 0.09
N VAL A 152 9.99 -18.55 1.34
CA VAL A 152 8.79 -19.31 1.71
C VAL A 152 7.56 -18.43 1.60
N GLN A 153 7.66 -17.13 1.90
CA GLN A 153 6.53 -16.19 1.80
C GLN A 153 5.98 -16.13 0.37
N VAL A 154 6.86 -16.05 -0.63
CA VAL A 154 6.49 -15.99 -2.05
C VAL A 154 6.10 -17.34 -2.62
N GLY A 155 6.83 -18.41 -2.25
CA GLY A 155 6.50 -19.77 -2.68
C GLY A 155 5.11 -20.19 -2.19
N ARG A 156 4.75 -19.81 -0.97
CA ARG A 156 3.41 -20.09 -0.43
C ARG A 156 2.32 -19.25 -1.08
N ALA A 157 2.58 -17.99 -1.39
CA ALA A 157 1.61 -17.18 -2.12
C ALA A 157 1.35 -17.76 -3.52
N SER A 158 2.41 -18.12 -4.26
CA SER A 158 2.26 -18.79 -5.57
C SER A 158 1.50 -20.11 -5.44
N PHE A 159 1.81 -20.93 -4.44
CA PHE A 159 1.09 -22.18 -4.18
C PHE A 159 -0.39 -21.97 -3.80
N ALA A 160 -0.68 -21.03 -2.91
CA ALA A 160 -2.03 -20.80 -2.39
C ALA A 160 -2.99 -20.29 -3.46
N PHE A 161 -2.52 -19.40 -4.34
CA PHE A 161 -3.32 -18.82 -5.42
C PHE A 161 -3.15 -19.54 -6.76
N ASN A 162 -2.24 -20.52 -6.84
CA ASN A 162 -1.87 -21.24 -8.05
C ASN A 162 -1.44 -20.30 -9.20
N PHE A 163 -0.68 -19.26 -8.88
CA PHE A 163 -0.13 -18.33 -9.87
C PHE A 163 1.16 -18.89 -10.46
N THR A 164 1.25 -18.92 -11.80
CA THR A 164 2.33 -19.58 -12.54
C THR A 164 3.41 -18.63 -13.06
N GLY A 165 3.27 -17.33 -12.79
CA GLY A 165 4.26 -16.32 -13.16
C GLY A 165 5.48 -16.24 -12.21
N PRO A 166 6.38 -15.26 -12.42
CA PRO A 166 7.57 -15.08 -11.60
C PRO A 166 7.18 -14.75 -10.15
N ALA A 167 7.80 -15.43 -9.18
CA ALA A 167 7.57 -15.21 -7.76
C ALA A 167 8.90 -15.09 -7.01
N TYR A 168 9.19 -13.91 -6.43
CA TYR A 168 10.44 -13.67 -5.69
C TYR A 168 10.34 -12.48 -4.73
N SER A 169 11.29 -12.41 -3.80
CA SER A 169 11.44 -11.30 -2.85
C SER A 169 12.60 -10.40 -3.26
N THR A 170 12.39 -9.08 -3.21
CA THR A 170 13.40 -8.04 -3.51
C THR A 170 13.86 -7.37 -2.22
N ASP A 171 15.16 -7.09 -2.12
CA ASP A 171 15.74 -6.28 -1.06
C ASP A 171 16.64 -5.18 -1.65
N SER A 172 16.16 -3.94 -1.56
CA SER A 172 16.94 -2.72 -1.76
C SER A 172 16.75 -1.78 -0.55
N ALA A 173 16.65 -2.36 0.64
CA ALA A 173 16.32 -1.67 1.89
C ALA A 173 14.98 -0.90 1.77
N CYS A 174 14.96 0.39 2.10
CA CYS A 174 13.73 1.19 2.15
C CYS A 174 13.04 1.38 0.79
N SER A 175 13.71 1.15 -0.34
CA SER A 175 13.12 1.21 -1.69
C SER A 175 12.57 -0.13 -2.20
N SER A 176 12.66 -1.21 -1.41
CA SER A 176 12.38 -2.59 -1.87
C SER A 176 11.05 -2.74 -2.59
N SER A 177 9.96 -2.27 -2.00
CA SER A 177 8.63 -2.41 -2.61
C SER A 177 8.42 -1.54 -3.84
N ALA A 178 9.10 -0.40 -3.96
CA ALA A 178 9.08 0.42 -5.17
C ALA A 178 9.90 -0.23 -6.31
N VAL A 179 10.99 -0.93 -5.99
CA VAL A 179 11.75 -1.74 -6.97
C VAL A 179 10.97 -2.98 -7.41
N ALA A 180 10.31 -3.67 -6.47
CA ALA A 180 9.40 -4.77 -6.80
C ALA A 180 8.27 -4.31 -7.73
N PHE A 181 7.70 -3.12 -7.45
CA PHE A 181 6.70 -2.46 -8.28
C PHE A 181 7.23 -2.12 -9.68
N TRP A 182 8.44 -1.55 -9.78
CA TRP A 182 9.10 -1.33 -11.06
C TRP A 182 9.23 -2.62 -11.88
N SER A 183 9.65 -3.71 -11.25
CA SER A 183 9.84 -4.99 -11.93
C SER A 183 8.52 -5.56 -12.45
N ALA A 184 7.46 -5.51 -11.63
CA ALA A 184 6.12 -5.92 -12.02
C ALA A 184 5.60 -5.13 -13.24
N VAL A 185 5.73 -3.80 -13.19
CA VAL A 185 5.33 -2.92 -14.30
C VAL A 185 6.05 -3.30 -15.59
N ASN A 186 7.37 -3.53 -15.54
CA ASN A 186 8.13 -3.90 -16.75
C ASN A 186 7.76 -5.29 -17.28
N ASN A 187 7.48 -6.26 -16.42
CA ASN A 187 7.05 -7.59 -16.84
C ASN A 187 5.66 -7.57 -17.49
N ILE A 188 4.74 -6.70 -17.03
CA ILE A 188 3.44 -6.50 -17.69
C ILE A 188 3.63 -5.74 -19.02
N LYS A 189 4.47 -4.70 -19.04
CA LYS A 189 4.77 -3.92 -20.26
C LYS A 189 5.38 -4.79 -21.36
N SER A 190 6.26 -5.72 -21.01
CA SER A 190 6.89 -6.64 -21.97
C SER A 190 5.97 -7.79 -22.41
N GLY A 191 4.83 -7.97 -21.76
CA GLY A 191 3.94 -9.11 -21.98
C GLY A 191 4.47 -10.43 -21.40
N CYS A 192 5.49 -10.39 -20.53
CA CYS A 192 5.99 -11.59 -19.84
C CYS A 192 4.98 -12.14 -18.84
N ILE A 193 4.12 -11.28 -18.29
CA ILE A 193 3.01 -11.63 -17.38
C ILE A 193 1.78 -10.79 -17.73
N GLU A 194 0.60 -11.26 -17.32
CA GLU A 194 -0.68 -10.58 -17.61
C GLU A 194 -1.05 -9.56 -16.54
N ALA A 195 -0.77 -9.90 -15.28
CA ALA A 195 -0.99 -9.08 -14.11
C ALA A 195 0.03 -9.44 -13.03
N ALA A 196 0.09 -8.65 -11.96
CA ALA A 196 1.02 -8.86 -10.89
C ALA A 196 0.46 -8.43 -9.54
N VAL A 197 0.80 -9.20 -8.52
CA VAL A 197 0.67 -8.79 -7.13
C VAL A 197 2.03 -8.29 -6.66
N ILE A 198 2.05 -7.09 -6.08
CA ILE A 198 3.24 -6.51 -5.47
C ILE A 198 2.93 -6.36 -3.99
N SER A 199 3.82 -6.87 -3.15
CA SER A 199 3.65 -6.81 -1.71
C SER A 199 4.90 -6.30 -1.02
N GLY A 200 4.71 -5.67 0.14
CA GLY A 200 5.78 -5.24 1.02
C GLY A 200 5.49 -5.73 2.42
N CYS A 201 6.48 -6.29 3.09
CA CYS A 201 6.38 -6.80 4.45
C CYS A 201 7.50 -6.21 5.31
N GLN A 202 7.12 -5.52 6.38
CA GLN A 202 8.03 -5.06 7.41
C GLN A 202 7.44 -5.35 8.79
N LEU A 203 8.19 -6.10 9.60
CA LEU A 203 7.89 -6.38 11.00
C LEU A 203 9.12 -6.09 11.87
N ASN A 204 8.91 -5.63 13.10
CA ASN A 204 9.99 -5.25 14.02
C ASN A 204 9.94 -6.16 15.24
N LEU A 205 10.35 -7.42 15.06
CA LEU A 205 10.24 -8.45 16.10
C LEU A 205 11.48 -8.49 16.99
N HIS A 206 12.63 -8.02 16.50
CA HIS A 206 13.89 -8.02 17.25
C HIS A 206 14.48 -6.59 17.36
N PRO A 207 14.98 -6.16 18.54
CA PRO A 207 15.48 -4.79 18.74
C PRO A 207 16.84 -4.50 18.08
N GLY A 208 17.57 -5.52 17.63
CA GLY A 208 18.94 -5.39 17.12
C GLY A 208 19.07 -4.39 15.97
N MET A 209 18.14 -4.42 15.01
CA MET A 209 18.11 -3.46 13.89
C MET A 209 17.85 -2.03 14.35
N THR A 210 16.92 -1.85 15.29
CA THR A 210 16.61 -0.53 15.89
C THR A 210 17.83 0.03 16.62
N SER A 211 18.50 -0.80 17.42
CA SER A 211 19.76 -0.44 18.10
C SER A 211 20.85 -0.03 17.12
N GLY A 212 21.02 -0.79 16.04
CA GLY A 212 21.94 -0.47 14.96
C GLY A 212 21.65 0.89 14.33
N TYR A 213 20.40 1.16 13.95
CA TYR A 213 20.03 2.44 13.34
C TYR A 213 20.18 3.64 14.28
N ILE A 214 19.97 3.49 15.58
CA ILE A 214 20.28 4.54 16.56
C ILE A 214 21.79 4.78 16.59
N LYS A 215 22.59 3.72 16.67
CA LYS A 215 24.06 3.80 16.68
C LYS A 215 24.64 4.49 15.44
N TYR A 216 24.02 4.28 14.28
CA TYR A 216 24.43 4.89 13.01
C TYR A 216 23.76 6.24 12.73
N GLY A 217 22.96 6.78 13.66
CA GLY A 217 22.30 8.10 13.51
C GLY A 217 21.19 8.14 12.45
N VAL A 218 20.63 6.98 12.08
CA VAL A 218 19.53 6.85 11.13
C VAL A 218 18.18 6.95 11.85
N ALA A 219 18.07 6.25 12.99
CA ALA A 219 16.87 6.29 13.81
C ALA A 219 16.97 7.38 14.88
N THR A 220 15.84 8.03 15.14
CA THR A 220 15.70 9.06 16.18
C THR A 220 16.02 8.46 17.56
N PRO A 221 16.80 9.12 18.43
CA PRO A 221 16.98 8.70 19.82
C PRO A 221 15.78 9.06 20.71
N THR A 222 14.87 9.94 20.25
CA THR A 222 13.73 10.45 21.03
C THR A 222 12.42 9.71 20.76
N GLY A 223 12.43 8.72 19.86
CA GLY A 223 11.26 7.91 19.54
C GLY A 223 10.18 8.66 18.75
N ASN A 224 10.54 9.72 18.04
CA ASN A 224 9.59 10.54 17.29
C ASN A 224 10.18 10.98 15.95
N SER A 225 9.59 10.52 14.84
CA SER A 225 9.93 11.04 13.51
C SER A 225 9.17 12.34 13.26
N ARG A 226 9.91 13.37 12.83
CA ARG A 226 9.38 14.72 12.55
C ARG A 226 9.87 15.18 11.17
N PRO A 227 9.35 14.58 10.07
CA PRO A 227 9.80 14.93 8.73
C PRO A 227 9.68 16.43 8.45
N PHE A 228 10.74 17.00 7.88
CA PHE A 228 10.89 18.40 7.47
C PHE A 228 10.92 19.43 8.60
N ASP A 229 10.76 19.03 9.86
CA ASP A 229 10.77 19.93 11.01
C ASP A 229 12.21 20.30 11.42
N ALA A 230 12.40 21.47 12.03
CA ALA A 230 13.68 21.89 12.59
C ALA A 230 14.20 20.95 13.69
N SER A 231 13.31 20.20 14.34
CA SER A 231 13.62 19.20 15.37
C SER A 231 13.70 17.75 14.84
N SER A 232 13.85 17.58 13.52
CA SER A 232 14.09 16.26 12.90
C SER A 232 15.42 15.67 13.36
N ASP A 233 15.40 14.50 14.00
CA ASP A 233 16.58 13.83 14.56
C ASP A 233 16.72 12.36 14.14
N GLY A 234 15.92 11.91 13.16
CA GLY A 234 15.96 10.56 12.60
C GLY A 234 14.58 9.97 12.34
N MET A 235 14.57 8.78 11.74
CA MET A 235 13.33 8.02 11.48
C MET A 235 12.91 7.20 12.71
N ILE A 236 11.62 6.92 12.83
CA ILE A 236 11.13 5.86 13.73
C ILE A 236 10.74 4.65 12.88
N ARG A 237 11.17 3.46 13.28
CA ARG A 237 10.81 2.23 12.58
C ARG A 237 9.34 1.91 12.81
N SER A 238 8.73 1.27 11.81
CA SER A 238 7.33 0.87 11.85
C SER A 238 7.11 -0.43 11.11
N GLU A 239 6.05 -1.13 11.49
CA GLU A 239 5.54 -2.32 10.83
C GLU A 239 4.48 -1.96 9.80
N ALA A 240 4.47 -2.66 8.67
CA ALA A 240 3.35 -2.67 7.73
C ALA A 240 3.47 -3.86 6.79
N ILE A 241 2.32 -4.40 6.39
CA ILE A 241 2.23 -5.41 5.35
C ILE A 241 1.17 -4.95 4.38
N ALA A 242 1.55 -4.65 3.14
CA ALA A 242 0.64 -4.10 2.15
C ALA A 242 0.81 -4.82 0.82
N ALA A 243 -0.27 -4.86 0.04
CA ALA A 243 -0.30 -5.42 -1.29
C ALA A 243 -1.05 -4.50 -2.27
N VAL A 244 -0.60 -4.48 -3.51
CA VAL A 244 -1.28 -3.83 -4.63
C VAL A 244 -1.36 -4.79 -5.81
N PHE A 245 -2.46 -4.74 -6.56
CA PHE A 245 -2.68 -5.55 -7.74
C PHE A 245 -2.63 -4.70 -9.02
N LEU A 246 -1.68 -5.04 -9.89
CA LEU A 246 -1.46 -4.41 -11.19
C LEU A 246 -1.99 -5.27 -12.32
N GLN A 247 -2.66 -4.64 -13.27
CA GLN A 247 -3.05 -5.27 -14.53
C GLN A 247 -3.18 -4.23 -15.62
N LYS A 248 -3.43 -4.67 -16.86
CA LYS A 248 -3.79 -3.76 -17.95
C LYS A 248 -5.20 -3.20 -17.74
N ALA A 249 -5.41 -1.95 -18.12
CA ALA A 249 -6.69 -1.25 -17.97
C ALA A 249 -7.86 -2.00 -18.62
N LYS A 250 -7.63 -2.66 -19.77
CA LYS A 250 -8.63 -3.48 -20.45
C LYS A 250 -9.17 -4.67 -19.65
N SER A 251 -8.42 -5.14 -18.65
CA SER A 251 -8.82 -6.25 -17.78
C SER A 251 -9.37 -5.76 -16.44
N ALA A 252 -9.24 -4.46 -16.15
CA ALA A 252 -9.52 -3.89 -14.85
C ALA A 252 -11.02 -3.60 -14.67
N ARG A 253 -11.60 -4.17 -13.60
CA ARG A 253 -12.97 -3.84 -13.14
C ARG A 253 -13.03 -2.54 -12.35
N ARG A 254 -11.92 -2.21 -11.70
CA ARG A 254 -11.65 -0.99 -10.93
C ARG A 254 -10.24 -0.52 -11.24
N ALA A 255 -10.01 0.79 -11.21
CA ALA A 255 -8.67 1.36 -11.32
C ALA A 255 -8.55 2.60 -10.43
N TYR A 256 -7.64 2.58 -9.47
CA TYR A 256 -7.33 3.71 -8.59
C TYR A 256 -6.46 4.77 -9.30
N ALA A 257 -5.45 4.32 -10.03
CA ALA A 257 -4.55 5.18 -10.79
C ALA A 257 -3.88 4.43 -11.94
N THR A 258 -3.48 5.18 -12.97
CA THR A 258 -2.59 4.69 -14.02
C THR A 258 -1.13 4.89 -13.59
N VAL A 259 -0.32 3.84 -13.79
CA VAL A 259 1.13 3.90 -13.58
C VAL A 259 1.79 4.47 -14.83
N SER A 260 2.12 5.75 -14.81
CA SER A 260 2.69 6.43 -15.98
C SER A 260 4.15 6.03 -16.22
N THR A 261 4.97 6.10 -15.18
CA THR A 261 6.32 5.53 -15.20
C THR A 261 6.76 5.15 -13.79
N VAL A 262 7.72 4.24 -13.73
CA VAL A 262 8.51 3.96 -12.55
C VAL A 262 9.96 3.99 -13.02
N ARG A 263 10.79 4.80 -12.39
CA ARG A 263 12.22 4.86 -12.70
C ARG A 263 12.99 4.69 -11.42
N PHE A 264 14.13 4.01 -11.50
CA PHE A 264 15.05 3.91 -10.39
C PHE A 264 16.48 4.12 -10.85
N TYR A 265 17.30 4.71 -9.97
CA TYR A 265 18.75 4.90 -10.13
C TYR A 265 19.51 4.44 -8.90
N SER A 266 20.79 4.13 -9.10
CA SER A 266 21.75 3.91 -8.02
C SER A 266 22.53 5.19 -7.78
N ALA A 267 22.88 5.42 -6.52
CA ALA A 267 23.67 6.55 -6.09
C ALA A 267 25.11 6.54 -6.61
N GLY A 268 25.63 5.35 -6.96
CA GLY A 268 27.01 5.20 -7.39
C GLY A 268 28.00 5.49 -6.27
N HIS A 269 29.16 6.05 -6.64
CA HIS A 269 30.20 6.39 -5.68
C HIS A 269 29.95 7.78 -5.06
N ILE A 270 29.90 7.83 -3.73
CA ILE A 270 29.72 9.04 -2.94
C ILE A 270 30.87 9.15 -1.96
N THR A 271 31.58 10.28 -1.97
CA THR A 271 32.79 10.49 -1.16
C THR A 271 32.48 10.55 0.34
N GLU A 272 31.32 11.09 0.68
CA GLU A 272 30.83 11.29 2.04
C GLU A 272 30.33 10.00 2.70
N GLY A 273 30.06 8.95 1.91
CA GLY A 273 29.66 7.63 2.40
C GLY A 273 28.48 7.02 1.64
N ALA A 274 28.39 5.69 1.66
CA ALA A 274 27.40 4.93 0.89
C ALA A 274 25.93 5.15 1.32
N THR A 275 25.70 5.74 2.51
CA THR A 275 24.36 5.99 3.06
C THR A 275 23.88 7.44 2.90
N VAL A 276 24.70 8.31 2.29
CA VAL A 276 24.32 9.70 2.02
C VAL A 276 23.53 9.77 0.71
N PRO A 277 22.32 10.34 0.67
CA PRO A 277 21.57 10.43 -0.58
C PRO A 277 22.25 11.41 -1.56
N PRO A 278 22.38 11.05 -2.85
CA PRO A 278 23.07 11.86 -3.86
C PRO A 278 22.15 12.93 -4.48
N LEU A 279 22.29 14.19 -4.05
CA LEU A 279 21.48 15.33 -4.55
C LEU A 279 21.37 15.38 -6.10
N GLU A 280 22.48 15.27 -6.82
CA GLU A 280 22.47 15.34 -8.29
C GLU A 280 21.73 14.16 -8.95
N ILE A 281 21.86 12.96 -8.40
CA ILE A 281 21.19 11.76 -8.93
C ILE A 281 19.69 11.84 -8.65
N GLU A 282 19.30 12.36 -7.49
CA GLU A 282 17.89 12.58 -7.15
C GLU A 282 17.24 13.61 -8.09
N LYS A 283 17.90 14.77 -8.31
CA LYS A 283 17.46 15.76 -9.30
C LYS A 283 17.31 15.16 -10.69
N LYS A 284 18.31 14.39 -11.12
CA LYS A 284 18.30 13.72 -12.43
C LYS A 284 17.15 12.73 -12.54
N LEU A 285 16.93 11.90 -11.52
CA LEU A 285 15.85 10.91 -11.50
C LEU A 285 14.47 11.57 -11.64
N ILE A 286 14.24 12.66 -10.89
CA ILE A 286 12.97 13.40 -10.95
C ILE A 286 12.78 14.05 -12.33
N ARG A 287 13.79 14.76 -12.86
CA ARG A 287 13.75 15.37 -14.20
C ARG A 287 13.47 14.33 -15.29
N ASP A 288 14.16 13.19 -15.25
CA ASP A 288 13.97 12.14 -16.25
C ASP A 288 12.58 11.50 -16.14
N SER A 289 12.03 11.37 -14.93
CA SER A 289 10.68 10.85 -14.71
C SER A 289 9.63 11.79 -15.30
N LEU A 290 9.74 13.10 -15.05
CA LEU A 290 8.87 14.13 -15.64
C LEU A 290 8.97 14.14 -17.18
N LYS A 291 10.21 14.07 -17.71
CA LYS A 291 10.46 14.04 -19.15
C LYS A 291 9.88 12.80 -19.82
N GLU A 292 9.98 11.62 -19.19
CA GLU A 292 9.43 10.38 -19.75
C GLU A 292 7.91 10.43 -19.90
N VAL A 293 7.22 10.99 -18.91
CA VAL A 293 5.75 11.15 -18.95
C VAL A 293 5.30 12.41 -19.68
N LYS A 294 6.24 13.27 -20.12
CA LYS A 294 6.01 14.54 -20.81
C LYS A 294 5.11 15.51 -20.01
N VAL A 295 5.36 15.60 -18.71
CA VAL A 295 4.62 16.49 -17.79
C VAL A 295 5.53 17.63 -17.38
N ASP A 296 5.03 18.86 -17.46
CA ASP A 296 5.75 20.04 -16.98
C ASP A 296 5.80 20.03 -15.44
N SER A 297 6.93 20.47 -14.86
CA SER A 297 7.07 20.50 -13.40
C SER A 297 6.02 21.40 -12.72
N ASN A 298 5.46 22.39 -13.43
CA ASN A 298 4.34 23.23 -12.96
C ASN A 298 3.01 22.49 -12.85
N GLU A 299 2.84 21.36 -13.52
CA GLU A 299 1.62 20.54 -13.45
C GLU A 299 1.58 19.63 -12.22
N ILE A 300 2.72 19.44 -11.55
CA ILE A 300 2.78 18.70 -10.29
C ILE A 300 2.35 19.62 -9.15
N GLU A 301 1.18 19.34 -8.59
CA GLU A 301 0.66 20.07 -7.43
C GLU A 301 1.20 19.51 -6.11
N TYR A 302 1.28 18.17 -6.02
CA TYR A 302 1.65 17.44 -4.82
C TYR A 302 2.68 16.35 -5.12
N MET A 303 3.61 16.15 -4.19
CA MET A 303 4.54 15.04 -4.21
C MET A 303 4.54 14.30 -2.86
N GLU A 304 4.37 12.98 -2.92
CA GLU A 304 4.56 12.10 -1.76
C GLU A 304 6.04 11.73 -1.67
N THR A 305 6.71 12.37 -0.72
CA THR A 305 8.16 12.32 -0.57
C THR A 305 8.64 11.10 0.24
N HIS A 306 9.93 10.83 0.21
CA HIS A 306 10.55 9.84 1.07
C HIS A 306 10.53 10.34 2.52
N GLY A 307 10.90 11.59 2.79
CA GLY A 307 10.61 12.35 4.01
C GLY A 307 10.73 11.53 5.29
N THR A 308 11.95 11.27 5.73
CA THR A 308 12.21 10.34 6.85
C THR A 308 12.36 11.04 8.19
N GLY A 309 12.49 12.36 8.20
CA GLY A 309 12.85 13.11 9.42
C GLY A 309 14.33 12.98 9.75
N THR A 310 15.18 12.63 8.78
CA THR A 310 16.63 12.55 9.00
C THR A 310 17.27 13.92 8.78
N PRO A 311 18.24 14.33 9.62
CA PRO A 311 18.90 15.64 9.49
C PRO A 311 19.64 15.86 8.16
N ILE A 312 20.00 14.78 7.47
CA ILE A 312 20.73 14.80 6.19
C ILE A 312 19.78 14.55 5.01
N GLY A 313 18.91 13.54 5.11
CA GLY A 313 18.06 13.13 3.99
C GLY A 313 17.00 14.16 3.64
N ASP A 314 16.31 14.72 4.64
CA ASP A 314 15.24 15.69 4.39
C ASP A 314 15.75 16.96 3.68
N PRO A 315 16.88 17.58 4.08
CA PRO A 315 17.45 18.68 3.32
C PRO A 315 17.85 18.32 1.89
N ILE A 316 18.42 17.13 1.66
CA ILE A 316 18.82 16.72 0.30
C ILE A 316 17.61 16.57 -0.61
N GLU A 317 16.57 15.88 -0.14
CA GLU A 317 15.33 15.69 -0.90
C GLU A 317 14.64 17.03 -1.19
N VAL A 318 14.47 17.89 -0.17
CA VAL A 318 13.81 19.20 -0.37
C VAL A 318 14.62 20.12 -1.29
N ASN A 319 15.95 20.11 -1.21
CA ASN A 319 16.78 20.90 -2.11
C ASN A 319 16.74 20.35 -3.54
N ALA A 320 16.69 19.02 -3.73
CA ALA A 320 16.48 18.42 -5.04
C ALA A 320 15.16 18.90 -5.66
N LEU A 321 14.08 18.90 -4.89
CA LEU A 321 12.78 19.41 -5.33
C LEU A 321 12.84 20.90 -5.66
N SER A 322 13.46 21.71 -4.80
CA SER A 322 13.62 23.15 -5.04
C SER A 322 14.29 23.42 -6.41
N GLU A 323 15.39 22.73 -6.70
CA GLU A 323 16.14 22.91 -7.94
C GLU A 323 15.43 22.38 -9.19
N VAL A 324 14.63 21.32 -9.07
CA VAL A 324 13.90 20.75 -10.22
C VAL A 324 12.62 21.52 -10.52
N PHE A 325 11.90 21.96 -9.50
CA PHE A 325 10.56 22.52 -9.68
C PHE A 325 10.52 24.04 -9.81
N PHE A 326 11.51 24.80 -9.30
CA PHE A 326 11.43 26.27 -9.21
C PHE A 326 12.28 27.04 -10.22
N GLU A 327 12.65 26.42 -11.34
CA GLU A 327 13.24 27.17 -12.45
C GLU A 327 12.24 28.18 -13.06
N ASN A 328 10.96 27.80 -13.23
CA ASN A 328 9.91 28.64 -13.85
C ASN A 328 8.55 28.57 -13.13
N ARG A 329 8.53 28.20 -11.85
CA ARG A 329 7.30 27.96 -11.09
C ARG A 329 6.94 29.12 -10.18
N SER A 330 5.68 29.56 -10.27
CA SER A 330 5.13 30.66 -9.48
C SER A 330 4.23 30.22 -8.32
N LYS A 331 3.74 28.98 -8.34
CA LYS A 331 2.88 28.41 -7.30
C LYS A 331 3.69 27.51 -6.35
N PRO A 332 3.34 27.40 -5.07
CA PRO A 332 4.03 26.47 -4.19
C PRO A 332 3.90 25.01 -4.67
N LEU A 333 4.91 24.19 -4.40
CA LEU A 333 4.83 22.73 -4.50
C LEU A 333 4.38 22.19 -3.15
N LEU A 334 3.29 21.43 -3.13
CA LEU A 334 2.85 20.75 -1.92
C LEU A 334 3.66 19.46 -1.74
N ILE A 335 4.13 19.21 -0.53
CA ILE A 335 4.80 17.95 -0.19
C ILE A 335 4.17 17.32 1.05
N GLY A 336 4.30 16.01 1.14
CA GLY A 336 3.91 15.26 2.31
C GLY A 336 4.65 13.93 2.38
N THR A 337 4.52 13.25 3.52
CA THR A 337 5.05 11.90 3.73
C THR A 337 4.14 11.18 4.72
N ILE A 338 3.70 9.99 4.35
CA ILE A 338 2.92 9.08 5.20
C ILE A 338 3.70 8.70 6.47
N LYS A 339 5.04 8.80 6.43
CA LYS A 339 5.92 8.41 7.54
C LYS A 339 5.75 9.31 8.75
N SER A 340 5.24 10.53 8.56
CA SER A 340 4.88 11.39 9.71
C SER A 340 3.77 10.78 10.55
N ASN A 341 2.81 10.09 9.93
CA ASN A 341 1.64 9.49 10.60
C ASN A 341 1.95 8.11 11.18
N LEU A 342 2.65 7.26 10.44
CA LEU A 342 2.83 5.85 10.81
C LEU A 342 4.27 5.44 11.08
N GLY A 343 5.25 6.34 10.92
CA GLY A 343 6.66 5.99 10.97
C GLY A 343 7.18 5.37 9.67
N HIS A 344 8.41 4.87 9.69
CA HIS A 344 9.06 4.33 8.50
C HIS A 344 8.91 2.80 8.43
N THR A 345 8.14 2.34 7.44
CA THR A 345 7.85 0.92 7.16
C THR A 345 8.86 0.24 6.24
N GLU A 346 10.08 0.79 6.17
CA GLU A 346 11.25 0.21 5.50
C GLU A 346 10.95 -0.39 4.13
N ALA A 347 11.08 -1.71 3.94
CA ALA A 347 10.83 -2.38 2.67
C ALA A 347 9.43 -2.11 2.10
N CYS A 348 8.42 -1.93 2.96
CA CYS A 348 7.02 -1.66 2.60
C CYS A 348 6.74 -0.15 2.36
N SER A 349 7.72 0.74 2.60
CA SER A 349 7.49 2.19 2.59
C SER A 349 7.06 2.77 1.25
N GLY A 350 7.56 2.21 0.14
CA GLY A 350 7.16 2.60 -1.21
C GLY A 350 5.66 2.39 -1.46
N LEU A 351 5.14 1.21 -1.14
CA LEU A 351 3.70 0.93 -1.27
C LEU A 351 2.86 1.76 -0.31
N CYS A 352 3.30 2.00 0.91
CA CYS A 352 2.60 2.86 1.86
C CYS A 352 2.42 4.29 1.29
N GLY A 353 3.49 4.86 0.72
CA GLY A 353 3.42 6.18 0.05
C GLY A 353 2.48 6.15 -1.17
N MET A 354 2.56 5.10 -2.00
CA MET A 354 1.63 4.94 -3.13
C MET A 354 0.18 4.84 -2.65
N ILE A 355 -0.13 4.08 -1.61
CA ILE A 355 -1.49 3.96 -1.05
C ILE A 355 -2.00 5.33 -0.59
N LYS A 356 -1.20 6.15 0.10
CA LYS A 356 -1.60 7.53 0.44
C LYS A 356 -1.87 8.38 -0.80
N ALA A 357 -1.08 8.23 -1.87
CA ALA A 357 -1.32 8.92 -3.13
C ALA A 357 -2.64 8.47 -3.80
N LEU A 358 -2.95 7.18 -3.76
CA LEU A 358 -4.25 6.67 -4.26
C LEU A 358 -5.41 7.19 -3.42
N LEU A 359 -5.28 7.19 -2.09
CA LEU A 359 -6.27 7.80 -1.20
C LEU A 359 -6.42 9.31 -1.46
N THR A 360 -5.38 9.99 -1.93
CA THR A 360 -5.44 11.40 -2.33
C THR A 360 -6.29 11.57 -3.59
N PHE A 361 -6.12 10.70 -4.60
CA PHE A 361 -6.95 10.71 -5.80
C PHE A 361 -8.41 10.41 -5.49
N GLU A 362 -8.68 9.35 -4.72
CA GLU A 362 -10.04 8.89 -4.40
C GLU A 362 -10.87 9.91 -3.60
N ASN A 363 -10.20 10.73 -2.78
CA ASN A 363 -10.87 11.73 -1.94
C ASN A 363 -10.71 13.16 -2.47
N GLU A 364 -9.98 13.34 -3.58
CA GLU A 364 -9.62 14.64 -4.15
C GLU A 364 -9.03 15.62 -3.11
N ASN A 365 -8.31 15.08 -2.14
CA ASN A 365 -7.82 15.81 -0.98
C ASN A 365 -6.53 15.15 -0.48
N ILE A 366 -5.54 15.93 -0.10
CA ILE A 366 -4.23 15.47 0.35
C ILE A 366 -4.30 15.26 1.87
N PRO A 367 -4.01 14.05 2.38
CA PRO A 367 -3.99 13.82 3.82
C PRO A 367 -2.86 14.61 4.49
N PRO A 368 -3.12 15.20 5.67
CA PRO A 368 -2.16 16.01 6.41
C PRO A 368 -0.99 15.20 6.96
N ASN A 369 0.21 15.76 6.84
CA ASN A 369 1.35 15.43 7.68
C ASN A 369 1.10 15.91 9.12
N ILE A 370 1.66 15.17 10.07
CA ILE A 370 1.68 15.53 11.49
C ILE A 370 3.11 15.84 11.95
N LYS A 371 3.24 16.39 13.17
CA LYS A 371 4.54 16.66 13.82
C LYS A 371 5.47 17.62 13.05
N TYR A 372 4.88 18.50 12.24
CA TYR A 372 5.56 19.61 11.58
C TYR A 372 5.09 20.94 12.18
N HIS A 373 6.01 21.66 12.82
CA HIS A 373 5.75 22.89 13.57
C HIS A 373 6.65 24.04 13.10
N THR A 374 7.94 23.77 12.92
CA THR A 374 8.93 24.77 12.50
C THR A 374 9.69 24.23 11.29
N PRO A 375 9.75 24.97 10.17
CA PRO A 375 10.48 24.51 8.98
C PRO A 375 11.96 24.24 9.30
N ASN A 376 12.50 23.14 8.76
CA ASN A 376 13.92 22.84 8.90
C ASN A 376 14.79 23.96 8.27
N PRO A 377 15.73 24.56 9.03
CA PRO A 377 16.53 25.70 8.55
C PRO A 377 17.47 25.34 7.40
N ASN A 378 17.78 24.06 7.19
CA ASN A 378 18.59 23.57 6.07
C ASN A 378 17.77 23.38 4.77
N CYS A 379 16.49 23.72 4.80
CA CYS A 379 15.57 23.63 3.67
C CYS A 379 15.03 25.04 3.30
N PRO A 380 15.79 25.87 2.57
CA PRO A 380 15.40 27.25 2.26
C PRO A 380 14.02 27.39 1.61
N ALA A 381 13.65 26.44 0.74
CA ALA A 381 12.37 26.43 0.06
C ALA A 381 11.16 26.23 1.00
N LEU A 382 11.36 25.68 2.20
CA LEU A 382 10.30 25.63 3.22
C LEU A 382 10.18 26.97 3.95
N LEU A 383 11.29 27.67 4.16
CA LEU A 383 11.33 28.96 4.86
C LEU A 383 10.70 30.09 4.03
N ASP A 384 10.94 30.08 2.71
CA ASP A 384 10.42 31.09 1.79
C ASP A 384 9.06 30.74 1.18
N GLY A 385 8.50 29.57 1.53
CA GLY A 385 7.16 29.14 1.11
C GLY A 385 7.04 28.64 -0.32
N ARG A 386 8.16 28.44 -1.04
CA ARG A 386 8.15 27.77 -2.35
C ARG A 386 7.66 26.32 -2.21
N ILE A 387 8.11 25.61 -1.19
CA ILE A 387 7.63 24.26 -0.87
C ILE A 387 6.82 24.32 0.43
N VAL A 388 5.63 23.72 0.42
CA VAL A 388 4.71 23.75 1.56
C VAL A 388 4.39 22.33 2.00
N VAL A 389 4.67 22.01 3.27
CA VAL A 389 4.26 20.74 3.89
C VAL A 389 2.76 20.80 4.17
N VAL A 390 2.02 19.82 3.66
CA VAL A 390 0.57 19.74 3.86
C VAL A 390 0.29 19.35 5.32
N THR A 391 -0.26 20.27 6.13
CA THR A 391 -0.58 20.05 7.56
C THR A 391 -2.08 20.05 7.87
N GLU A 392 -2.90 20.38 6.87
CA GLU A 392 -4.36 20.31 6.89
C GLU A 392 -4.84 19.53 5.66
N PRO A 393 -6.00 18.84 5.73
CA PRO A 393 -6.63 18.28 4.54
C PRO A 393 -6.77 19.35 3.44
N THR A 394 -6.02 19.20 2.35
CA THR A 394 -5.90 20.19 1.29
C THR A 394 -6.47 19.65 -0.02
N PRO A 395 -7.42 20.34 -0.69
CA PRO A 395 -7.96 19.86 -1.97
C PRO A 395 -6.87 19.60 -3.01
N PHE A 396 -6.97 18.48 -3.72
CA PHE A 396 -6.05 18.10 -4.79
C PHE A 396 -6.71 18.25 -6.15
N LYS A 397 -6.10 19.04 -7.05
CA LYS A 397 -6.64 19.33 -8.40
C LYS A 397 -5.73 18.86 -9.52
N GLY A 398 -4.53 18.39 -9.20
CA GLY A 398 -3.57 17.84 -10.15
C GLY A 398 -4.02 16.52 -10.77
N ASN A 399 -3.28 16.11 -11.81
CA ASN A 399 -3.47 14.81 -12.46
C ASN A 399 -2.38 13.81 -12.11
N TYR A 400 -1.26 14.26 -11.53
CA TYR A 400 -0.10 13.43 -11.26
C TYR A 400 0.37 13.59 -9.82
N ILE A 401 0.74 12.48 -9.20
CA ILE A 401 1.43 12.44 -7.92
C ILE A 401 2.70 11.60 -8.11
N PRO A 402 3.89 12.23 -8.13
CA PRO A 402 5.15 11.53 -7.97
C PRO A 402 5.26 10.99 -6.53
N VAL A 403 5.78 9.77 -6.39
CA VAL A 403 6.09 9.13 -5.11
C VAL A 403 7.58 8.77 -5.09
N THR A 404 8.35 9.28 -4.13
CA THR A 404 9.76 8.90 -3.94
C THR A 404 9.93 7.80 -2.89
N SER A 405 10.85 6.87 -3.18
CA SER A 405 11.26 5.83 -2.25
C SER A 405 12.77 5.65 -2.35
N ILE A 406 13.50 6.00 -1.28
CA ILE A 406 14.96 6.03 -1.27
C ILE A 406 15.47 4.99 -0.28
N GLY A 407 16.21 4.00 -0.78
CA GLY A 407 16.89 3.00 0.03
C GLY A 407 18.17 3.57 0.64
N ILE A 408 18.41 3.29 1.92
CA ILE A 408 19.66 3.67 2.60
C ILE A 408 20.93 3.14 1.91
N GLY A 409 20.80 2.07 1.10
CA GLY A 409 21.88 1.54 0.25
C GLY A 409 22.11 2.32 -1.06
N GLY A 410 21.43 3.45 -1.28
CA GLY A 410 21.60 4.30 -2.45
C GLY A 410 20.75 3.92 -3.66
N THR A 411 19.66 3.16 -3.49
CA THR A 411 18.67 2.93 -4.56
C THR A 411 17.54 3.96 -4.46
N LEU A 412 17.40 4.82 -5.46
CA LEU A 412 16.38 5.88 -5.50
C LEU A 412 15.32 5.50 -6.52
N VAL A 413 14.04 5.60 -6.16
CA VAL A 413 12.92 5.29 -7.05
C VAL A 413 11.95 6.47 -7.09
N VAL A 414 11.47 6.82 -8.28
CA VAL A 414 10.33 7.73 -8.50
C VAL A 414 9.24 6.96 -9.26
N THR A 415 8.06 6.89 -8.65
CA THR A 415 6.85 6.36 -9.28
C THR A 415 5.91 7.51 -9.63
N MET A 416 5.60 7.67 -10.92
CA MET A 416 4.63 8.66 -11.40
C MET A 416 3.25 8.02 -11.51
N LEU A 417 2.36 8.35 -10.57
CA LEU A 417 0.96 7.93 -10.61
C LEU A 417 0.12 9.02 -11.26
N LYS A 418 -0.82 8.61 -12.10
CA LYS A 418 -1.77 9.49 -12.78
C LYS A 418 -3.19 9.20 -12.31
N LYS A 419 -3.91 10.26 -11.95
CA LYS A 419 -5.33 10.21 -11.63
C LYS A 419 -6.12 9.64 -12.82
N ASN A 420 -7.00 8.72 -12.51
CA ASN A 420 -7.89 8.15 -13.51
C ASN A 420 -9.05 9.11 -13.83
N PRO A 421 -9.42 9.30 -15.10
CA PRO A 421 -10.62 10.05 -15.43
C PRO A 421 -11.84 9.26 -14.95
N ILE A 422 -12.51 9.74 -13.90
CA ILE A 422 -13.75 9.14 -13.43
C ILE A 422 -14.88 9.71 -14.29
N ALA A 423 -15.40 8.91 -15.21
CA ALA A 423 -16.66 9.20 -15.90
C ALA A 423 -17.76 8.41 -15.18
N TYR A 424 -18.53 9.07 -14.32
CA TYR A 424 -19.76 8.46 -13.81
C TYR A 424 -20.73 8.32 -14.99
N ASN A 425 -20.89 7.09 -15.48
CA ASN A 425 -21.96 6.79 -16.42
C ASN A 425 -23.29 6.99 -15.69
N GLU A 426 -24.00 8.07 -16.01
CA GLU A 426 -25.40 8.25 -15.63
C GLU A 426 -26.36 7.33 -16.41
N TYR A 427 -25.82 6.45 -17.27
CA TYR A 427 -26.61 5.53 -18.08
C TYR A 427 -27.33 4.49 -17.23
N GLY A 428 -28.63 4.73 -17.03
CA GLY A 428 -29.65 3.79 -17.48
C GLY A 428 -30.08 2.66 -16.56
N ALA A 429 -29.48 2.47 -15.38
CA ALA A 429 -30.21 1.72 -14.37
C ALA A 429 -31.38 2.60 -13.92
N GLU A 430 -32.63 2.16 -14.11
CA GLU A 430 -33.79 2.84 -13.52
C GLU A 430 -33.44 3.18 -12.06
N LYS A 431 -33.33 4.48 -11.76
CA LYS A 431 -32.79 5.02 -10.49
C LYS A 431 -33.54 4.52 -9.24
N ASN A 432 -34.60 3.74 -9.43
CA ASN A 432 -35.49 3.26 -8.37
C ASN A 432 -35.65 1.73 -8.33
N LEU A 433 -34.96 0.94 -9.17
CA LEU A 433 -35.06 -0.52 -9.06
C LEU A 433 -34.26 -1.03 -7.85
N PRO A 434 -34.84 -1.89 -6.99
CA PRO A 434 -34.08 -2.55 -5.95
C PRO A 434 -32.93 -3.38 -6.54
N ARG A 435 -31.81 -3.45 -5.83
CA ARG A 435 -30.61 -4.22 -6.19
C ARG A 435 -30.49 -5.44 -5.30
N LEU A 436 -30.21 -6.60 -5.90
CA LEU A 436 -29.81 -7.79 -5.14
C LEU A 436 -28.33 -7.69 -4.78
N VAL A 437 -28.01 -7.87 -3.50
CA VAL A 437 -26.65 -7.95 -2.98
C VAL A 437 -26.43 -9.35 -2.44
N LEU A 438 -25.39 -10.03 -2.93
CA LEU A 438 -24.98 -11.36 -2.49
C LEU A 438 -23.60 -11.27 -1.84
N PHE A 439 -23.39 -11.96 -0.73
CA PHE A 439 -22.04 -12.01 -0.15
C PHE A 439 -21.71 -13.34 0.52
N PRO A 440 -20.64 -14.01 0.06
CA PRO A 440 -20.05 -15.18 0.72
C PRO A 440 -18.92 -14.76 1.65
N ALA A 441 -18.78 -15.45 2.77
CA ALA A 441 -17.69 -15.24 3.72
C ALA A 441 -17.27 -16.53 4.44
N THR A 442 -16.13 -16.45 5.14
CA THR A 442 -15.60 -17.54 5.97
C THR A 442 -16.32 -17.67 7.31
N THR A 443 -17.00 -16.61 7.78
CA THR A 443 -17.80 -16.62 9.01
C THR A 443 -19.13 -15.90 8.85
N GLU A 444 -20.09 -16.17 9.74
CA GLU A 444 -21.38 -15.48 9.81
C GLU A 444 -21.22 -13.99 10.18
N GLU A 445 -20.24 -13.68 11.04
CA GLU A 445 -19.93 -12.32 11.45
C GLU A 445 -19.45 -11.48 10.27
N ALA A 446 -18.64 -12.04 9.38
CA ALA A 446 -18.18 -11.34 8.18
C ALA A 446 -19.33 -11.02 7.21
N VAL A 447 -20.32 -11.93 7.09
CA VAL A 447 -21.55 -11.66 6.34
C VAL A 447 -22.33 -10.51 6.98
N SER A 448 -22.53 -10.59 8.28
CA SER A 448 -23.28 -9.57 9.05
C SER A 448 -22.61 -8.21 8.97
N PHE A 449 -21.28 -8.17 9.14
CA PHE A 449 -20.46 -6.96 9.05
C PHE A 449 -20.65 -6.24 7.72
N LEU A 450 -20.61 -6.96 6.60
CA LEU A 450 -20.80 -6.31 5.30
C LEU A 450 -22.20 -5.70 5.18
N PHE A 451 -23.26 -6.43 5.54
CA PHE A 451 -24.61 -5.88 5.41
C PHE A 451 -24.85 -4.71 6.37
N ASP A 452 -24.24 -4.72 7.55
CA ASP A 452 -24.25 -3.59 8.47
C ASP A 452 -23.46 -2.40 7.92
N TYR A 453 -22.30 -2.65 7.30
CA TYR A 453 -21.53 -1.61 6.61
C TYR A 453 -22.36 -0.96 5.50
N ILE A 454 -23.02 -1.75 4.65
CA ILE A 454 -23.86 -1.23 3.57
C ILE A 454 -25.04 -0.43 4.13
N ARG A 455 -25.67 -0.91 5.21
CA ARG A 455 -26.79 -0.21 5.87
C ARG A 455 -26.38 1.15 6.44
N ASN A 456 -25.17 1.23 6.99
CA ASN A 456 -24.68 2.42 7.69
C ASN A 456 -23.89 3.38 6.77
N SER A 457 -23.60 2.99 5.53
CA SER A 457 -22.84 3.79 4.58
C SER A 457 -23.77 4.61 3.67
N PRO A 458 -23.89 5.93 3.86
CA PRO A 458 -24.67 6.75 2.95
C PRO A 458 -24.00 6.80 1.58
N LYS A 459 -24.77 6.58 0.50
CA LYS A 459 -24.36 6.79 -0.91
C LYS A 459 -23.29 5.81 -1.43
N LEU A 460 -23.58 4.52 -1.43
CA LEU A 460 -22.79 3.53 -2.16
C LEU A 460 -23.09 3.59 -3.66
N SER A 461 -22.07 3.39 -4.50
CA SER A 461 -22.21 3.48 -5.96
C SER A 461 -22.74 2.17 -6.56
N ASN A 462 -23.35 2.25 -7.76
CA ASN A 462 -23.70 1.05 -8.53
C ASN A 462 -22.46 0.17 -8.81
N GLU A 463 -21.30 0.80 -9.05
CA GLU A 463 -20.03 0.09 -9.19
C GLU A 463 -19.69 -0.74 -7.95
N PHE A 464 -19.86 -0.19 -6.74
CA PHE A 464 -19.62 -0.95 -5.51
C PHE A 464 -20.45 -2.23 -5.46
N PHE A 465 -21.76 -2.14 -5.74
CA PHE A 465 -22.63 -3.31 -5.74
C PHE A 465 -22.29 -4.30 -6.86
N ALA A 466 -21.90 -3.82 -8.03
CA ALA A 466 -21.47 -4.66 -9.14
C ALA A 466 -20.20 -5.45 -8.81
N LEU A 467 -19.17 -4.77 -8.29
CA LEU A 467 -17.92 -5.41 -7.85
C LEU A 467 -18.19 -6.42 -6.74
N LEU A 468 -19.00 -6.05 -5.75
CA LEU A 468 -19.36 -6.93 -4.64
C LEU A 468 -20.04 -8.21 -5.14
N ASN A 469 -20.99 -8.09 -6.08
CA ASN A 469 -21.69 -9.24 -6.66
C ASN A 469 -20.77 -10.13 -7.52
N LYS A 470 -19.71 -9.58 -8.12
CA LYS A 470 -18.70 -10.39 -8.82
C LYS A 470 -17.92 -11.29 -7.86
N LEU A 471 -17.69 -10.83 -6.63
CA LEU A 471 -17.03 -11.61 -5.57
C LEU A 471 -17.94 -12.69 -4.97
N SER A 472 -19.20 -12.81 -5.40
CA SER A 472 -20.17 -13.68 -4.75
C SER A 472 -20.14 -15.14 -5.20
N PHE A 473 -19.48 -15.41 -6.33
CA PHE A 473 -19.39 -16.74 -6.95
C PHE A 473 -18.13 -17.49 -6.53
N THR A 474 -18.00 -17.78 -5.24
CA THR A 474 -16.86 -18.53 -4.69
C THR A 474 -17.20 -19.99 -4.40
N ASP A 475 -16.17 -20.83 -4.23
CA ASP A 475 -16.32 -22.20 -3.73
C ASP A 475 -16.94 -22.20 -2.32
N PRO A 476 -18.11 -22.84 -2.10
CA PRO A 476 -18.74 -22.95 -0.77
C PRO A 476 -17.88 -23.68 0.28
N SER A 477 -16.92 -24.51 -0.13
CA SER A 477 -15.99 -25.16 0.79
C SER A 477 -14.97 -24.18 1.39
N LEU A 478 -14.69 -23.07 0.70
CA LEU A 478 -13.79 -22.01 1.16
C LEU A 478 -14.56 -20.88 1.86
N LYS A 479 -15.74 -20.52 1.35
CA LYS A 479 -16.62 -19.51 1.94
C LYS A 479 -17.97 -20.13 2.33
N PRO A 480 -18.01 -20.81 3.48
CA PRO A 480 -19.17 -21.52 3.99
C PRO A 480 -20.44 -20.70 4.17
N PHE A 481 -20.30 -19.45 4.63
CA PHE A 481 -21.45 -18.61 5.01
C PHE A 481 -21.84 -17.71 3.84
N ARG A 482 -23.15 -17.56 3.62
CA ARG A 482 -23.69 -16.67 2.59
C ARG A 482 -24.85 -15.87 3.16
N GLY A 483 -24.93 -14.61 2.75
CA GLY A 483 -26.10 -13.78 2.96
C GLY A 483 -26.50 -13.07 1.68
N TYR A 484 -27.75 -12.62 1.67
CA TYR A 484 -28.25 -11.73 0.63
C TYR A 484 -29.16 -10.67 1.21
N ALA A 485 -29.28 -9.56 0.49
CA ALA A 485 -30.21 -8.51 0.83
C ALA A 485 -30.67 -7.78 -0.44
N ILE A 486 -31.88 -7.22 -0.38
CA ILE A 486 -32.42 -6.37 -1.43
C ILE A 486 -32.25 -4.92 -0.97
N PHE A 487 -31.43 -4.15 -1.68
CA PHE A 487 -31.17 -2.75 -1.41
C PHE A 487 -32.03 -1.85 -2.29
N SER A 488 -32.84 -0.97 -1.69
CA SER A 488 -33.64 0.02 -2.41
C SER A 488 -33.12 1.43 -2.14
N GLU A 489 -32.66 2.14 -3.17
CA GLU A 489 -32.23 3.55 -3.05
C GLU A 489 -33.38 4.47 -2.59
N ALA A 490 -34.62 4.17 -2.97
CA ALA A 490 -35.79 5.00 -2.65
C ALA A 490 -36.15 4.99 -1.16
N GLU A 491 -35.89 3.88 -0.47
CA GLU A 491 -36.22 3.71 0.95
C GLU A 491 -34.98 3.77 1.85
N ASN A 492 -33.79 3.77 1.23
CA ASN A 492 -32.49 3.58 1.90
C ASN A 492 -32.55 2.44 2.93
N ALA A 493 -33.29 1.38 2.59
CA ALA A 493 -33.69 0.32 3.49
C ALA A 493 -33.51 -1.06 2.84
N PHE A 494 -33.34 -2.06 3.71
CA PHE A 494 -33.22 -3.46 3.33
C PHE A 494 -34.45 -4.25 3.74
N THR A 495 -34.84 -5.19 2.89
CA THR A 495 -35.44 -6.43 3.37
C THR A 495 -34.30 -7.45 3.48
N LEU A 496 -33.80 -7.69 4.69
CA LEU A 496 -32.82 -8.76 4.94
C LEU A 496 -33.52 -10.08 4.73
N ILE A 497 -32.98 -10.94 3.88
CA ILE A 497 -33.47 -12.31 3.77
C ILE A 497 -32.29 -13.25 3.97
N LYS A 498 -32.32 -13.93 5.12
CA LYS A 498 -31.48 -15.07 5.60
C LYS A 498 -29.96 -15.05 5.37
N VAL A 499 -29.22 -15.09 6.48
CA VAL A 499 -27.90 -15.75 6.56
C VAL A 499 -28.13 -17.25 6.65
N ASN A 500 -27.51 -18.05 5.78
CA ASN A 500 -27.63 -19.51 5.86
C ASN A 500 -26.27 -20.12 6.26
N PRO A 501 -26.13 -20.67 7.48
CA PRO A 501 -24.87 -21.22 7.99
C PRO A 501 -24.61 -22.68 7.52
N PHE A 502 -24.98 -23.01 6.27
CA PHE A 502 -25.01 -24.35 5.63
C PHE A 502 -26.30 -25.17 5.74
N HIS A 503 -26.99 -25.31 4.61
CA HIS A 503 -27.07 -26.54 3.81
C HIS A 503 -27.71 -26.15 2.48
N LEU A 504 -26.93 -26.02 1.41
CA LEU A 504 -27.46 -26.22 0.06
C LEU A 504 -27.58 -27.74 -0.16
N LEU A 505 -28.38 -28.41 0.67
CA LEU A 505 -29.19 -29.49 0.13
C LEU A 505 -30.30 -28.74 -0.59
N TRP A 506 -30.18 -28.65 -1.91
CA TRP A 506 -31.37 -28.56 -2.74
C TRP A 506 -32.17 -29.82 -2.42
N GLU A 507 -33.08 -29.75 -1.44
CA GLU A 507 -34.19 -30.70 -1.39
C GLU A 507 -35.01 -30.42 -2.66
N THR A 508 -34.79 -31.32 -3.62
CA THR A 508 -35.57 -31.52 -4.84
C THR A 508 -37.05 -31.65 -4.55
#